data_AF-A0A7S1SE61-F1
#
_entry.id   AF-A0A7S1SE61-F1
#
_cell.length_a   1.000
_cell.length_b   1.000
_cell.length_c   1.000
_cell.angle_alpha   90.00
_cell.angle_beta   90.00
_cell.angle_gamma   90.00
#
_symmetry.space_group_name_H-M   'P 1'
#
loop_
_entity.id
_entity.type
_entity.pdbx_description
1 polymer ?
#
loop_
_entity_poly.entity_id
_entity_poly.type
_entity_poly.pdbx_seq_one_letter_code
_entity_poly.pdbx_strand_id
1 'polypeptide(L)'
;EMLLEDVVMMSRHPYGNYVMQSLLEHGTESQKRRLLLDLERNAEAIGRDNYGCAVMSAAMCQSTLDEQVSLARALVREPGLLVSMAQARHGHLSVKFVIQVLEGSEREFARHLLLANIPSLKASRYGRIVLASLHSHGAGARSSAAHSAASVAGGA
;
A
#
# COMPACT_ATOMS: atom_id res chain seq x y z
N GLU A 1 -22.05 0.54 -18.59
CA GLU A 1 -21.76 1.05 -17.22
C GLU A 1 -22.19 0.09 -16.09
N MET A 2 -22.53 -1.19 -16.34
CA MET A 2 -22.95 -2.16 -15.30
C MET A 2 -21.80 -2.81 -14.48
N LEU A 3 -20.55 -2.75 -14.94
CA LEU A 3 -19.41 -3.41 -14.27
C LEU A 3 -18.95 -2.71 -12.98
N LEU A 4 -19.35 -1.44 -12.79
CA LEU A 4 -18.97 -0.62 -11.64
C LEU A 4 -20.09 -0.51 -10.59
N GLU A 5 -21.23 -1.18 -10.78
CA GLU A 5 -22.31 -1.17 -9.78
C GLU A 5 -21.95 -1.98 -8.52
N ASP A 6 -21.01 -2.92 -8.63
CA ASP A 6 -20.50 -3.66 -7.46
C ASP A 6 -18.99 -3.96 -7.54
N VAL A 7 -18.19 -2.88 -7.47
CA VAL A 7 -16.72 -2.96 -7.45
C VAL A 7 -16.21 -3.87 -6.34
N VAL A 8 -16.85 -3.86 -5.18
CA VAL A 8 -16.44 -4.66 -4.02
C VAL A 8 -16.63 -6.14 -4.30
N MET A 9 -17.82 -6.55 -4.77
CA MET A 9 -18.10 -7.94 -5.12
C MET A 9 -17.16 -8.42 -6.23
N MET A 10 -16.97 -7.62 -7.28
CA MET A 10 -16.12 -7.99 -8.40
C MET A 10 -14.65 -8.11 -8.01
N SER A 11 -14.12 -7.18 -7.21
CA SER A 11 -12.72 -7.21 -6.75
C SER A 11 -12.43 -8.44 -5.90
N ARG A 12 -13.43 -8.95 -5.18
CA ARG A 12 -13.32 -10.11 -4.29
C ARG A 12 -13.68 -11.44 -4.98
N HIS A 13 -14.13 -11.38 -6.23
CA HIS A 13 -14.52 -12.56 -6.98
C HIS A 13 -13.28 -13.26 -7.59
N PRO A 14 -13.19 -14.61 -7.57
CA PRO A 14 -12.04 -15.36 -8.10
C PRO A 14 -11.68 -15.07 -9.56
N TYR A 15 -12.68 -14.67 -10.37
CA TYR A 15 -12.50 -14.25 -11.76
C TYR A 15 -12.70 -12.75 -11.97
N GLY A 16 -13.50 -12.09 -11.12
CA GLY A 16 -13.83 -10.67 -11.27
C GLY A 16 -12.65 -9.76 -10.96
N ASN A 17 -11.75 -10.20 -10.06
CA ASN A 17 -10.53 -9.47 -9.73
C ASN A 17 -9.64 -9.22 -10.97
N TYR A 18 -9.62 -10.13 -11.94
CA TYR A 18 -8.86 -9.93 -13.18
C TYR A 18 -9.50 -8.89 -14.10
N VAL A 19 -10.83 -8.80 -14.09
CA VAL A 19 -11.56 -7.74 -14.82
C VAL A 19 -11.23 -6.37 -14.22
N MET A 20 -11.21 -6.27 -12.89
CA MET A 20 -10.84 -5.03 -12.20
C MET A 20 -9.37 -4.64 -12.44
N GLN A 21 -8.46 -5.60 -12.42
CA GLN A 21 -7.06 -5.37 -12.78
C GLN A 21 -6.91 -4.91 -14.24
N SER A 22 -7.61 -5.55 -15.17
CA SER A 22 -7.60 -5.15 -16.58
C SER A 22 -8.19 -3.75 -16.78
N LEU A 23 -9.22 -3.38 -16.00
CA LEU A 23 -9.78 -2.03 -16.04
C LEU A 23 -8.79 -0.97 -15.53
N LEU A 24 -7.98 -1.29 -14.51
CA LEU A 24 -6.92 -0.40 -14.03
C LEU A 24 -5.82 -0.19 -15.07
N GLU A 25 -5.53 -1.20 -15.90
CA GLU A 25 -4.48 -1.13 -16.92
C GLU A 25 -4.98 -0.46 -18.22
N HIS A 26 -6.09 -0.95 -18.76
CA HIS A 26 -6.58 -0.62 -20.10
C HIS A 26 -7.86 0.24 -20.13
N GLY A 27 -8.47 0.50 -18.97
CA GLY A 27 -9.68 1.32 -18.89
C GLY A 27 -9.45 2.75 -19.32
N THR A 28 -10.55 3.47 -19.55
CA THR A 28 -10.48 4.93 -19.73
C THR A 28 -10.10 5.61 -18.42
N GLU A 29 -9.50 6.80 -18.48
CA GLU A 29 -9.15 7.58 -17.28
C GLU A 29 -10.35 7.81 -16.34
N SER A 30 -11.55 8.02 -16.90
CA SER A 30 -12.78 8.15 -16.11
C SER A 30 -13.13 6.86 -15.36
N GLN A 31 -12.95 5.69 -15.99
CA GLN A 31 -13.23 4.40 -15.36
C GLN A 31 -12.19 4.07 -14.29
N LYS A 32 -10.91 4.31 -14.58
CA LYS A 32 -9.81 4.15 -13.61
C LYS A 32 -10.04 5.00 -12.39
N ARG A 33 -10.31 6.30 -12.57
CA ARG A 33 -10.59 7.24 -11.48
C ARG A 33 -11.78 6.80 -10.63
N ARG A 34 -12.88 6.36 -11.24
CA ARG A 34 -14.05 5.86 -10.51
C ARG A 34 -13.69 4.60 -9.71
N LEU A 35 -12.98 3.65 -10.31
CA LEU A 35 -12.52 2.44 -9.63
C LEU A 35 -11.62 2.78 -8.45
N LEU A 36 -10.65 3.69 -8.60
CA LEU A 36 -9.76 4.11 -7.52
C LEU A 36 -10.51 4.71 -6.33
N LEU A 37 -11.51 5.56 -6.60
CA LEU A 37 -12.38 6.11 -5.54
C LEU A 37 -13.15 5.02 -4.80
N ASP A 38 -13.66 4.02 -5.51
CA ASP A 38 -14.38 2.91 -4.89
C ASP A 38 -13.43 1.98 -4.10
N LEU A 39 -12.20 1.78 -4.57
CA LEU A 39 -11.15 1.06 -3.84
C LEU A 39 -10.76 1.79 -2.54
N GLU A 40 -10.61 3.12 -2.60
CA GLU A 40 -10.28 3.95 -1.44
C GLU A 40 -11.38 3.85 -0.37
N ARG A 41 -12.65 3.98 -0.78
CA ARG A 41 -13.81 3.92 0.13
C ARG A 41 -14.01 2.55 0.77
N ASN A 42 -13.58 1.48 0.09
CA ASN A 42 -13.80 0.10 0.51
C ASN A 42 -12.48 -0.63 0.84
N ALA A 43 -11.46 0.15 1.25
CA ALA A 43 -10.12 -0.33 1.52
C ALA A 43 -10.08 -1.53 2.48
N GLU A 44 -10.87 -1.50 3.56
CA GLU A 44 -10.93 -2.62 4.52
C GLU A 44 -11.45 -3.91 3.88
N ALA A 45 -12.63 -3.84 3.26
CA ALA A 45 -13.32 -5.00 2.71
C ALA A 45 -12.53 -5.64 1.56
N ILE A 46 -11.89 -4.82 0.72
CA ILE A 46 -11.11 -5.27 -0.43
C ILE A 46 -9.72 -5.72 0.00
N GLY A 47 -9.04 -4.96 0.86
CA GLY A 47 -7.68 -5.23 1.29
C GLY A 47 -7.53 -6.50 2.13
N ARG A 48 -8.56 -6.89 2.92
CA ARG A 48 -8.54 -8.16 3.68
C ARG A 48 -8.85 -9.39 2.84
N ASP A 49 -9.36 -9.21 1.62
CA ASP A 49 -9.77 -10.32 0.77
C ASP A 49 -8.58 -10.91 -0.01
N ASN A 50 -8.57 -12.23 -0.18
CA ASN A 50 -7.49 -12.95 -0.85
C ASN A 50 -7.35 -12.57 -2.33
N TYR A 51 -8.44 -12.15 -2.98
CA TYR A 51 -8.46 -11.66 -4.36
C TYR A 51 -8.44 -10.13 -4.38
N GLY A 52 -9.18 -9.48 -3.46
CA GLY A 52 -9.25 -8.03 -3.38
C GLY A 52 -7.89 -7.35 -3.14
N CYS A 53 -7.01 -7.94 -2.33
CA CYS A 53 -5.68 -7.40 -2.11
C CYS A 53 -4.79 -7.41 -3.38
N ALA A 54 -5.10 -8.26 -4.36
CA ALA A 54 -4.44 -8.22 -5.67
C ALA A 54 -4.90 -7.02 -6.49
N VAL A 55 -6.19 -6.69 -6.45
CA VAL A 55 -6.75 -5.50 -7.09
C VAL A 55 -6.17 -4.23 -6.47
N MET A 56 -6.07 -4.18 -5.12
CA MET A 56 -5.46 -3.05 -4.42
C MET A 56 -3.98 -2.85 -4.83
N SER A 57 -3.21 -3.93 -4.93
CA SER A 57 -1.82 -3.86 -5.38
C SER A 57 -1.70 -3.42 -6.84
N ALA A 58 -2.58 -3.90 -7.72
CA ALA A 58 -2.61 -3.46 -9.11
C ALA A 58 -2.97 -1.97 -9.23
N ALA A 59 -3.91 -1.49 -8.42
CA ALA A 59 -4.28 -0.09 -8.38
C ALA A 59 -3.08 0.77 -7.98
N MET A 60 -2.37 0.40 -6.92
CA MET A 60 -1.15 1.11 -6.54
C MET A 60 -0.05 1.09 -7.61
N CYS A 61 0.08 0.01 -8.39
CA CYS A 61 1.06 -0.04 -9.49
C CYS A 61 0.72 0.87 -10.67
N GLN A 62 -0.57 1.05 -10.99
CA GLN A 62 -1.03 1.71 -12.22
C GLN A 62 -1.47 3.17 -12.01
N SER A 63 -1.52 3.61 -10.75
CA SER A 63 -1.94 4.95 -10.35
C SER A 63 -0.80 5.97 -10.31
N THR A 64 -1.17 7.25 -10.39
CA THR A 64 -0.27 8.38 -10.12
C THR A 64 0.16 8.41 -8.65
N LEU A 65 1.21 9.19 -8.32
CA LEU A 65 1.70 9.30 -6.94
C LEU A 65 0.61 9.81 -5.98
N ASP A 66 -0.19 10.80 -6.38
CA ASP A 66 -1.24 11.37 -5.54
C ASP A 66 -2.35 10.36 -5.22
N GLU A 67 -2.72 9.54 -6.21
CA GLU A 67 -3.68 8.45 -6.06
C GLU A 67 -3.12 7.32 -5.18
N GLN A 68 -1.84 6.97 -5.35
CA GLN A 68 -1.15 6.00 -4.50
C GLN A 68 -1.12 6.46 -3.04
N VAL A 69 -0.85 7.75 -2.79
CA VAL A 69 -0.88 8.34 -1.44
C VAL A 69 -2.28 8.26 -0.85
N SER A 70 -3.32 8.55 -1.65
CA SER A 70 -4.72 8.48 -1.22
C SER A 70 -5.12 7.06 -0.82
N LEU A 71 -4.81 6.06 -1.66
CA LEU A 71 -5.01 4.65 -1.34
C LEU A 71 -4.19 4.20 -0.11
N ALA A 72 -2.94 4.63 -0.01
CA ALA A 72 -2.07 4.27 1.11
C ALA A 72 -2.61 4.81 2.44
N ARG A 73 -3.11 6.05 2.45
CA ARG A 73 -3.80 6.63 3.61
C ARG A 73 -5.03 5.84 4.00
N ALA A 74 -5.85 5.43 3.02
CA ALA A 74 -7.02 4.61 3.28
C ALA A 74 -6.63 3.26 3.92
N LEU A 75 -5.59 2.60 3.42
CA LEU A 75 -5.10 1.34 4.00
C LEU A 75 -4.58 1.48 5.45
N VAL A 76 -3.93 2.60 5.76
CA VAL A 76 -3.33 2.86 7.08
C VAL A 76 -4.37 3.27 8.12
N ARG A 77 -5.46 3.93 7.71
CA ARG A 77 -6.57 4.31 8.59
C ARG A 77 -7.30 3.10 9.16
N GLU A 78 -7.32 1.99 8.44
CA GLU A 78 -8.03 0.78 8.84
C GLU A 78 -7.24 -0.08 9.84
N PRO A 79 -7.75 -0.30 11.06
CA PRO A 79 -7.04 -1.04 12.10
C PRO A 79 -6.67 -2.45 11.66
N GLY A 80 -5.38 -2.80 11.82
CA GLY A 80 -4.85 -4.14 11.53
C GLY A 80 -4.80 -4.52 10.05
N LEU A 81 -5.36 -3.72 9.14
CA LEU A 81 -5.40 -4.01 7.71
C LEU A 81 -4.00 -4.12 7.12
N LEU A 82 -3.14 -3.14 7.41
CA LEU A 82 -1.78 -3.11 6.89
C LEU A 82 -0.96 -4.35 7.29
N VAL A 83 -1.13 -4.83 8.52
CA VAL A 83 -0.44 -6.02 9.04
C VAL A 83 -1.00 -7.31 8.41
N SER A 84 -2.31 -7.37 8.19
CA SER A 84 -2.96 -8.48 7.47
C SER A 84 -2.46 -8.56 6.03
N MET A 85 -2.47 -7.44 5.31
CA MET A 85 -2.00 -7.35 3.92
C MET A 85 -0.52 -7.68 3.79
N ALA A 86 0.32 -7.26 4.75
CA ALA A 86 1.76 -7.55 4.75
C ALA A 86 2.06 -9.05 4.73
N GLN A 87 1.15 -9.87 5.24
CA GLN A 87 1.28 -11.32 5.31
C GLN A 87 0.68 -12.04 4.10
N ALA A 88 -0.05 -11.32 3.24
CA ALA A 88 -0.78 -11.87 2.11
C ALA A 88 0.06 -11.94 0.82
N ARG A 89 -0.27 -12.92 -0.05
CA ARG A 89 0.44 -13.17 -1.31
C ARG A 89 0.51 -11.95 -2.23
N HIS A 90 -0.56 -11.19 -2.35
CA HIS A 90 -0.59 -9.99 -3.18
C HIS A 90 -0.59 -8.70 -2.35
N GLY A 91 -1.12 -8.73 -1.11
CA GLY A 91 -1.18 -7.56 -0.24
C GLY A 91 0.18 -6.98 0.17
N HIS A 92 1.24 -7.80 0.25
CA HIS A 92 2.55 -7.30 0.65
C HIS A 92 3.13 -6.27 -0.34
N LEU A 93 2.72 -6.30 -1.61
CA LEU A 93 3.10 -5.29 -2.60
C LEU A 93 2.45 -3.94 -2.26
N SER A 94 1.15 -3.92 -1.96
CA SER A 94 0.46 -2.72 -1.48
C SER A 94 1.16 -2.13 -0.25
N VAL A 95 1.56 -2.97 0.71
CA VAL A 95 2.26 -2.49 1.91
C VAL A 95 3.64 -1.91 1.59
N LYS A 96 4.36 -2.45 0.59
CA LYS A 96 5.61 -1.84 0.12
C LYS A 96 5.36 -0.46 -0.49
N PHE A 97 4.33 -0.30 -1.31
CA PHE A 97 3.95 1.00 -1.85
C PHE A 97 3.58 1.98 -0.72
N VAL A 98 2.78 1.56 0.26
CA VAL A 98 2.46 2.38 1.45
C VAL A 98 3.72 2.94 2.12
N ILE A 99 4.74 2.11 2.33
CA ILE A 99 6.01 2.54 2.95
C ILE A 99 6.80 3.51 2.05
N GLN A 100 6.71 3.33 0.73
CA GLN A 100 7.42 4.14 -0.27
C GLN A 100 6.79 5.51 -0.47
N VAL A 101 5.46 5.59 -0.52
CA VAL A 101 4.74 6.82 -0.92
C VAL A 101 4.36 7.71 0.24
N LEU A 102 4.03 7.16 1.41
CA LEU A 102 3.73 7.99 2.59
C LEU A 102 5.00 8.65 3.10
N GLU A 103 4.90 9.85 3.67
CA GLU A 103 6.05 10.61 4.21
C GLU A 103 5.78 11.09 5.64
N GLY A 104 6.82 11.61 6.30
CA GLY A 104 6.72 12.18 7.65
C GLY A 104 6.04 11.27 8.67
N SER A 105 5.10 11.83 9.44
CA SER A 105 4.36 11.14 10.50
C SER A 105 3.51 9.98 9.98
N GLU A 106 2.99 10.05 8.76
CA GLU A 106 2.16 8.99 8.17
C GLU A 106 3.01 7.73 7.91
N ARG A 107 4.23 7.93 7.38
CA ARG A 107 5.20 6.84 7.19
C ARG A 107 5.61 6.25 8.53
N GLU A 108 5.95 7.08 9.51
CA GLU A 108 6.35 6.61 10.84
C GLU A 108 5.26 5.81 11.53
N PHE A 109 4.01 6.25 11.42
CA PHE A 109 2.85 5.54 11.94
C PHE A 109 2.68 4.16 11.25
N ALA A 110 2.71 4.10 9.92
CA ALA A 110 2.64 2.84 9.18
C ALA A 110 3.77 1.87 9.56
N ARG A 111 5.00 2.39 9.74
CA ARG A 111 6.14 1.61 10.22
C ARG A 111 5.92 1.08 11.63
N HIS A 112 5.40 1.90 12.53
CA HIS A 112 5.12 1.50 13.90
C HIS A 112 4.11 0.34 13.95
N LEU A 113 3.02 0.41 13.18
CA LEU A 113 2.04 -0.68 13.07
C LEU A 113 2.66 -2.02 12.66
N LEU A 114 3.55 -1.99 11.66
CA LEU A 114 4.24 -3.19 11.17
C LEU A 114 5.29 -3.70 12.17
N LEU A 115 6.08 -2.81 12.76
CA LEU A 115 7.13 -3.16 13.71
C LEU A 115 6.57 -3.70 15.04
N ALA A 116 5.39 -3.24 15.46
CA ALA A 116 4.68 -3.81 16.60
C ALA A 116 4.30 -5.30 16.39
N ASN A 117 4.26 -5.77 15.14
CA ASN A 117 3.83 -7.12 14.77
C ASN A 117 4.96 -7.97 14.16
N ILE A 118 6.23 -7.68 14.49
CA ILE A 118 7.40 -8.41 13.97
C ILE A 118 7.28 -9.95 14.08
N PRO A 119 6.85 -10.56 15.20
CA PRO A 119 6.79 -12.02 15.31
C PRO A 119 5.88 -12.66 14.26
N SER A 120 4.69 -12.08 14.05
CA SER A 120 3.72 -12.52 13.05
C SER A 120 4.26 -12.32 11.62
N LEU A 121 4.89 -11.17 11.35
CA LEU A 121 5.48 -10.91 10.03
C LEU A 121 6.67 -11.84 9.71
N LYS A 122 7.47 -12.23 10.70
CA LYS A 122 8.58 -13.19 10.51
C LYS A 122 8.09 -14.60 10.17
N ALA A 123 6.94 -15.00 10.71
CA ALA A 123 6.34 -16.31 10.43
C ALA A 123 5.81 -16.40 8.99
N SER A 124 5.38 -15.29 8.38
CA SER A 124 4.93 -15.25 6.98
C SER A 124 6.09 -15.08 6.00
N ARG A 125 6.07 -15.83 4.88
CA ARG A 125 6.98 -15.61 3.75
C ARG A 125 6.90 -14.17 3.24
N TYR A 126 5.70 -13.64 3.09
CA TYR A 126 5.46 -12.30 2.55
C TYR A 126 5.78 -11.21 3.59
N GLY A 127 5.49 -11.48 4.87
CA GLY A 127 5.83 -10.57 5.96
C GLY A 127 7.34 -10.32 6.08
N ARG A 128 8.18 -11.35 5.86
CA ARG A 128 9.64 -11.19 5.79
C ARG A 128 10.10 -10.25 4.66
N ILE A 129 9.42 -10.24 3.52
CA ILE A 129 9.72 -9.34 2.41
C ILE A 129 9.41 -7.89 2.81
N VAL A 130 8.27 -7.65 3.47
CA VAL A 130 7.89 -6.32 3.98
C VAL A 130 8.90 -5.83 5.02
N LEU A 131 9.29 -6.68 5.97
CA LEU A 131 10.31 -6.35 6.97
C LEU A 131 11.65 -5.96 6.35
N ALA A 132 12.09 -6.65 5.29
CA ALA A 132 13.30 -6.28 4.56
C ALA A 132 13.17 -4.87 3.95
N SER A 133 12.03 -4.57 3.32
CA SER A 133 11.76 -3.24 2.73
C SER A 133 11.76 -2.11 3.76
N LEU A 134 11.29 -2.38 4.99
CA LEU A 134 11.32 -1.43 6.11
C LEU A 134 12.75 -1.08 6.54
N HIS A 135 13.69 -2.00 6.45
CA HIS A 135 15.09 -1.77 6.80
C HIS A 135 15.83 -0.97 5.72
N SER A 136 15.57 -1.27 4.44
CA SER A 136 16.19 -0.56 3.30
C SER A 136 15.84 0.93 3.28
N HIS A 137 14.59 1.30 3.56
CA HIS A 137 14.16 2.72 3.61
C HIS A 137 14.61 3.44 4.89
N GLY A 138 14.91 2.71 5.97
CA GLY A 138 15.48 3.27 7.20
C GLY A 138 16.97 3.62 7.09
N ALA A 139 17.70 3.03 6.14
CA ALA A 139 19.11 3.35 5.90
C ALA A 139 19.28 4.66 5.11
N GLY A 140 18.38 4.96 4.17
CA GLY A 140 18.40 6.21 3.40
C GLY A 140 18.10 7.46 4.24
N ALA A 141 17.16 7.37 5.19
CA ALA A 141 16.82 8.49 6.07
C ALA A 141 17.94 8.85 7.06
N ARG A 142 18.74 7.87 7.50
CA ARG A 142 19.88 8.11 8.41
C ARG A 142 21.07 8.78 7.73
N SER A 143 21.24 8.61 6.41
CA SER A 143 22.32 9.28 5.65
C SER A 143 22.04 10.78 5.41
N SER A 144 20.77 11.14 5.22
CA SER A 144 20.32 12.53 5.01
C SER A 144 20.44 13.39 6.28
N ALA A 145 20.09 12.83 7.45
CA ALA A 145 20.26 13.52 8.73
C ALA A 145 21.74 13.73 9.11
N ALA A 146 22.63 12.79 8.75
CA ALA A 146 24.06 12.92 9.00
C ALA A 146 24.74 14.02 8.15
N HIS A 147 24.27 14.24 6.91
CA HIS A 147 24.79 15.32 6.06
C HIS A 147 24.29 16.71 6.48
N SER A 148 23.10 16.79 7.10
CA SER A 148 22.55 18.07 7.56
C SER A 148 23.19 18.56 8.87
N ALA A 149 23.63 17.64 9.74
CA ALA A 149 24.31 18.00 10.99
C ALA A 149 25.79 18.41 10.79
N ALA A 150 26.45 17.92 9.73
CA ALA A 150 27.85 18.23 9.45
C ALA A 150 28.08 19.62 8.84
N SER A 151 27.06 20.23 8.21
CA SER A 151 27.18 21.54 7.57
C SER A 151 27.15 22.72 8.55
N VAL A 152 26.58 22.54 9.74
CA VAL A 152 26.38 23.63 10.73
C VAL A 152 27.59 23.81 11.65
N ALA A 153 28.54 22.87 11.69
CA ALA A 153 29.70 22.90 12.59
C ALA A 153 31.01 23.41 11.96
N GLY A 154 31.00 23.82 10.68
CA GLY A 154 32.22 24.16 9.92
C GLY A 154 32.44 25.64 9.61
N GLY A 155 31.62 26.55 10.15
CA GLY A 155 31.71 27.98 9.89
C GLY A 155 31.94 28.81 11.16
N ALA A 156 33.17 28.81 11.65
CA ALA A 156 33.70 29.79 12.60
C ALA A 156 35.18 30.06 12.25
#